data_AF-A0A962DPI4-F1
#
_entry.id   AF-A0A962DPI4-F1
#
_cell.length_a   1.000
_cell.length_b   1.000
_cell.length_c   1.000
_cell.angle_alpha   90.00
_cell.angle_beta   90.00
_cell.angle_gamma   90.00
#
_symmetry.space_group_name_H-M   'P 1'
#
loop_
_entity.id
_entity.type
_entity.pdbx_description
1 polymer ?
#
loop_
_entity_poly.entity_id
_entity_poly.type
_entity_poly.pdbx_seq_one_letter_code
_entity_poly.pdbx_strand_id
1 'polypeptide(L)'
;GVVADNFGLDPKLQQGQLSKTSASDAIGAAWAVAKTARNPVQAGFRLLKMAIAGKRFLAGYNYSAHYTVEGVCQAEVNAKLALIRDAMKRFGTETANTMPTVIRAMPFIPLYPILGPKGERWVPQHGLIPFSKMQEFYQKLQQLYAENAGRMSKAKVEKGAMYMTINTHVFLYEPVFYWEDDRTPFHKRFLPKEYLDTLPEYPANPEGRALVRELRAKINDIFATVGGVHMQVGKSYPYMRGRNPEAARLLRELKQSVDPKNLMNPGALGL
;
A
#
# COMPACT_ATOMS: atom_id res chain seq x y z
N GLY A 1 -21.90 4.24 7.47
CA GLY A 1 -21.28 5.11 6.44
C GLY A 1 -21.69 4.62 5.06
N VAL A 2 -21.45 5.43 4.01
CA VAL A 2 -21.76 5.07 2.61
C VAL A 2 -20.78 4.03 2.06
N VAL A 3 -19.50 4.18 2.38
CA VAL A 3 -18.40 3.29 1.96
C VAL A 3 -18.03 2.36 3.11
N ALA A 4 -17.88 1.07 2.83
CA ALA A 4 -17.42 0.06 3.78
C ALA A 4 -15.89 -0.06 3.79
N ASP A 5 -15.26 0.07 2.61
CA ASP A 5 -13.80 -0.01 2.44
C ASP A 5 -13.35 0.86 1.26
N ASN A 6 -12.14 1.41 1.32
CA ASN A 6 -11.57 2.23 0.26
C ASN A 6 -10.05 2.14 0.20
N PHE A 7 -9.51 2.29 -1.01
CA PHE A 7 -8.09 2.47 -1.24
C PHE A 7 -7.86 3.24 -2.53
N GLY A 8 -6.75 3.96 -2.59
CA GLY A 8 -6.27 4.62 -3.79
C GLY A 8 -4.85 4.20 -4.13
N LEU A 9 -4.52 4.29 -5.41
CA LEU A 9 -3.19 3.94 -5.92
C LEU A 9 -2.65 5.09 -6.76
N ASP A 10 -1.35 5.31 -6.63
CA ASP A 10 -0.59 6.12 -7.56
C ASP A 10 -0.31 5.35 -8.87
N PRO A 11 0.12 6.03 -9.94
CA PRO A 11 0.22 5.40 -11.25
C PRO A 11 1.27 4.29 -11.26
N LYS A 12 2.32 4.40 -10.43
CA LYS A 12 3.37 3.39 -10.34
C LYS A 12 2.86 2.10 -9.73
N LEU A 13 2.17 2.16 -8.59
CA LEU A 13 1.56 0.98 -7.97
C LEU A 13 0.46 0.40 -8.82
N GLN A 14 -0.32 1.25 -9.47
CA GLN A 14 -1.35 0.84 -10.41
C GLN A 14 -0.77 0.04 -11.59
N GLN A 15 0.33 0.51 -12.19
CA GLN A 15 1.05 -0.22 -13.23
C GLN A 15 1.68 -1.52 -12.70
N GLY A 16 2.22 -1.49 -11.48
CA GLY A 16 2.80 -2.67 -10.83
C GLY A 16 1.80 -3.80 -10.64
N GLN A 17 0.62 -3.49 -10.10
CA GLN A 17 -0.48 -4.45 -9.90
C GLN A 17 -1.02 -5.01 -11.23
N LEU A 18 -1.08 -4.17 -12.28
CA LEU A 18 -1.54 -4.55 -13.62
C LEU A 18 -0.55 -5.42 -14.42
N SER A 19 0.75 -5.23 -14.17
CA SER A 19 1.80 -5.87 -14.97
C SER A 19 1.89 -7.38 -14.76
N LYS A 20 1.37 -7.90 -13.64
CA LYS A 20 1.62 -9.27 -13.19
C LYS A 20 0.42 -10.18 -12.95
N THR A 21 -0.82 -9.72 -13.17
CA THR A 21 -1.92 -10.69 -13.25
C THR A 21 -1.71 -11.53 -14.51
N SER A 22 -1.20 -12.75 -14.34
CA SER A 22 -1.09 -13.71 -15.42
C SER A 22 -2.50 -14.03 -15.94
N ALA A 23 -2.64 -14.48 -17.19
CA ALA A 23 -3.93 -14.92 -17.70
C ALA A 23 -4.56 -15.98 -16.77
N SER A 24 -3.74 -16.82 -16.12
CA SER A 24 -4.14 -17.79 -15.10
C SER A 24 -4.64 -17.18 -13.79
N ASP A 25 -4.05 -16.10 -13.29
CA ASP A 25 -4.53 -15.41 -12.08
C ASP A 25 -5.83 -14.65 -12.36
N ALA A 26 -5.97 -14.10 -13.57
CA ALA A 26 -7.22 -13.51 -14.03
C ALA A 26 -8.32 -14.57 -14.17
N ILE A 27 -7.98 -15.78 -14.62
CA ILE A 27 -8.87 -16.96 -14.67
C ILE A 27 -9.21 -17.45 -13.25
N GLY A 28 -8.25 -17.47 -12.32
CA GLY A 28 -8.47 -17.87 -10.93
C GLY A 28 -9.38 -16.90 -10.18
N ALA A 29 -9.15 -15.59 -10.33
CA ALA A 29 -10.02 -14.54 -9.80
C ALA A 29 -11.41 -14.57 -10.46
N ALA A 30 -11.47 -14.79 -11.77
CA ALA A 30 -12.71 -15.04 -12.50
C ALA A 30 -13.50 -16.24 -11.93
N TRP A 31 -12.80 -17.34 -11.63
CA TRP A 31 -13.42 -18.55 -11.10
C TRP A 31 -13.87 -18.38 -9.64
N ALA A 32 -13.12 -17.65 -8.83
CA ALA A 32 -13.52 -17.25 -7.47
C ALA A 32 -14.76 -16.33 -7.47
N VAL A 33 -14.83 -15.40 -8.42
CA VAL A 33 -16.00 -14.54 -8.65
C VAL A 33 -17.20 -15.34 -9.17
N ALA A 34 -16.98 -16.34 -10.03
CA ALA A 34 -18.03 -17.23 -10.52
C ALA A 34 -18.60 -18.12 -9.39
N LYS A 35 -17.75 -18.63 -8.50
CA LYS A 35 -18.16 -19.44 -7.34
C LYS A 35 -18.96 -18.68 -6.29
N THR A 36 -18.75 -17.37 -6.17
CA THR A 36 -19.43 -16.51 -5.19
C THR A 36 -20.68 -15.83 -5.75
N ALA A 37 -20.89 -15.88 -7.08
CA ALA A 37 -22.04 -15.29 -7.73
C ALA A 37 -23.30 -16.17 -7.61
N ARG A 38 -24.34 -15.66 -6.96
CA ARG A 38 -25.66 -16.31 -6.83
C ARG A 38 -26.41 -16.48 -8.17
N ASN A 39 -25.95 -15.85 -9.26
CA ASN A 39 -26.57 -15.93 -10.58
C ASN A 39 -25.49 -16.18 -11.67
N PRO A 40 -25.48 -17.36 -12.33
CA PRO A 40 -24.45 -17.76 -13.29
C PRO A 40 -24.46 -16.94 -14.60
N VAL A 41 -25.61 -16.39 -14.99
CA VAL A 41 -25.73 -15.53 -16.19
C VAL A 41 -25.09 -14.16 -15.94
N GLN A 42 -25.31 -13.59 -14.75
CA GLN A 42 -24.62 -12.36 -14.35
C GLN A 42 -23.11 -12.57 -14.14
N ALA A 43 -22.70 -13.75 -13.65
CA ALA A 43 -21.30 -14.13 -13.55
C ALA A 43 -20.64 -14.16 -14.93
N GLY A 44 -21.26 -14.81 -15.92
CA GLY A 44 -20.78 -14.83 -17.30
C GLY A 44 -20.65 -13.42 -17.91
N PHE A 45 -21.62 -12.54 -17.66
CA PHE A 45 -21.58 -11.16 -18.16
C PHE A 45 -20.50 -10.30 -17.47
N ARG A 46 -20.24 -10.52 -16.17
CA ARG A 46 -19.16 -9.86 -15.43
C ARG A 46 -17.78 -10.33 -15.89
N LEU A 47 -17.63 -11.64 -16.12
CA LEU A 47 -16.41 -12.24 -16.66
C LEU A 47 -16.10 -11.72 -18.06
N LEU A 48 -17.12 -11.62 -18.92
CA LEU A 48 -16.98 -11.05 -20.26
C LEU A 48 -16.59 -9.57 -20.19
N LYS A 49 -17.19 -8.77 -19.30
CA LYS A 49 -16.80 -7.37 -19.09
C LYS A 49 -15.38 -7.22 -18.54
N MET A 50 -14.95 -8.09 -17.62
CA MET A 50 -13.58 -8.10 -17.10
C MET A 50 -12.56 -8.47 -18.20
N ALA A 51 -12.89 -9.44 -19.07
CA ALA A 51 -12.08 -9.82 -20.21
C ALA A 51 -12.00 -8.71 -21.29
N ILE A 52 -13.12 -8.04 -21.58
CA ILE A 52 -13.19 -6.92 -22.53
C ILE A 52 -12.48 -5.67 -22.00
N ALA A 53 -12.57 -5.38 -20.71
CA ALA A 53 -11.88 -4.24 -20.09
C ALA A 53 -10.35 -4.39 -20.09
N GLY A 54 -9.85 -5.65 -20.05
CA GLY A 54 -8.43 -6.00 -20.18
C GLY A 54 -7.50 -5.19 -19.27
N LYS A 55 -6.25 -4.99 -19.70
CA LYS A 55 -5.28 -4.05 -19.09
C LYS A 55 -5.54 -2.57 -19.48
N ARG A 56 -6.57 -2.30 -20.30
CA ARG A 56 -6.82 -0.97 -20.92
C ARG A 56 -7.65 -0.03 -20.03
N PHE A 57 -8.42 -0.53 -19.06
CA PHE A 57 -9.22 0.36 -18.20
C PHE A 57 -8.40 1.33 -17.33
N LEU A 58 -7.09 1.07 -17.18
CA LEU A 58 -6.14 1.92 -16.44
C LEU A 58 -5.06 2.54 -17.34
N ALA A 59 -5.06 2.21 -18.63
CA ALA A 59 -4.18 2.86 -19.60
C ALA A 59 -4.72 4.27 -19.89
N GLY A 60 -4.21 5.27 -19.17
CA GLY A 60 -4.57 6.68 -19.36
C GLY A 60 -4.90 7.47 -18.09
N TYR A 61 -4.91 6.82 -16.90
CA TYR A 61 -5.21 7.50 -15.64
C TYR A 61 -4.01 7.50 -14.71
N ASN A 62 -3.70 8.68 -14.17
CA ASN A 62 -2.54 8.87 -13.29
C ASN A 62 -2.80 8.39 -11.86
N TYR A 63 -4.05 8.27 -11.43
CA TYR A 63 -4.39 7.83 -10.08
C TYR A 63 -5.69 7.04 -10.14
N SER A 64 -5.88 6.13 -9.20
CA SER A 64 -7.17 5.45 -9.01
C SER A 64 -7.65 5.55 -7.56
N ALA A 65 -8.97 5.60 -7.40
CA ALA A 65 -9.65 5.47 -6.13
C ALA A 65 -10.70 4.37 -6.26
N HIS A 66 -10.74 3.48 -5.28
CA HIS A 66 -11.58 2.30 -5.27
C HIS A 66 -12.42 2.30 -4.00
N TYR A 67 -13.70 2.02 -4.16
CA TYR A 67 -14.67 2.03 -3.07
C TYR A 67 -15.44 0.71 -3.07
N THR A 68 -15.63 0.14 -1.89
CA THR A 68 -16.56 -0.97 -1.68
C THR A 68 -17.73 -0.49 -0.83
N VAL A 69 -18.93 -0.92 -1.21
CA VAL A 69 -20.15 -0.70 -0.44
C VAL A 69 -20.76 -2.03 -0.01
N GLU A 70 -21.40 -2.02 1.14
CA GLU A 70 -22.17 -3.15 1.68
C GLU A 70 -23.57 -2.66 2.05
N GLY A 71 -24.55 -3.55 2.01
CA GLY A 71 -25.93 -3.26 2.37
C GLY A 71 -26.73 -4.54 2.59
N VAL A 72 -27.81 -4.44 3.34
CA VAL A 72 -28.69 -5.58 3.65
C VAL A 72 -29.49 -6.03 2.44
N CYS A 73 -29.62 -5.18 1.42
CA CYS A 73 -30.27 -5.49 0.15
C CYS A 73 -29.62 -4.75 -1.03
N GLN A 74 -29.94 -5.18 -2.25
CA GLN A 74 -29.40 -4.57 -3.48
C GLN A 74 -29.83 -3.11 -3.65
N ALA A 75 -31.02 -2.73 -3.17
CA ALA A 75 -31.50 -1.35 -3.24
C ALA A 75 -30.62 -0.40 -2.44
N GLU A 76 -30.23 -0.80 -1.22
CA GLU A 76 -29.31 -0.02 -0.38
C GLU A 76 -27.93 0.12 -1.04
N VAL A 77 -27.39 -0.98 -1.59
CA VAL A 77 -26.12 -0.98 -2.34
C VAL A 77 -26.18 0.00 -3.52
N ASN A 78 -27.26 -0.04 -4.31
CA ASN A 78 -27.44 0.85 -5.46
C ASN A 78 -27.53 2.32 -5.04
N ALA A 79 -28.26 2.61 -3.95
CA ALA A 79 -28.36 3.97 -3.41
C ALA A 79 -27.01 4.50 -2.93
N LYS A 80 -26.23 3.70 -2.20
CA LYS A 80 -24.87 4.07 -1.76
C LYS A 80 -23.92 4.29 -2.93
N LEU A 81 -23.97 3.45 -3.96
CA LEU A 81 -23.17 3.66 -5.18
C LEU A 81 -23.56 4.94 -5.91
N ALA A 82 -24.85 5.29 -5.98
CA ALA A 82 -25.29 6.54 -6.58
C ALA A 82 -24.72 7.76 -5.85
N LEU A 83 -24.69 7.75 -4.52
CA LEU A 83 -24.07 8.81 -3.71
C LEU A 83 -22.57 8.95 -4.00
N ILE A 84 -21.84 7.83 -4.10
CA ILE A 84 -20.40 7.84 -4.42
C ILE A 84 -20.17 8.41 -5.82
N ARG A 85 -20.95 7.97 -6.82
CA ARG A 85 -20.85 8.49 -8.19
C ARG A 85 -21.08 9.99 -8.24
N ASP A 86 -22.12 10.47 -7.54
CA ASP A 86 -22.42 11.89 -7.49
C ASP A 86 -21.29 12.72 -6.86
N ALA A 87 -20.70 12.21 -5.77
CA ALA A 87 -19.56 12.85 -5.11
C ALA A 87 -18.29 12.84 -5.99
N MET A 88 -18.04 11.75 -6.72
CA MET A 88 -16.79 11.54 -7.47
C MET A 88 -16.82 12.07 -8.91
N LYS A 89 -18.00 12.34 -9.49
CA LYS A 89 -18.13 12.72 -10.92
C LYS A 89 -17.31 13.95 -11.35
N ARG A 90 -16.96 14.83 -10.41
CA ARG A 90 -16.13 16.03 -10.68
C ARG A 90 -14.63 15.77 -10.58
N PHE A 91 -14.22 14.64 -10.01
CA PHE A 91 -12.83 14.32 -9.71
C PHE A 91 -12.25 13.23 -10.62
N GLY A 92 -13.07 12.49 -11.34
CA GLY A 92 -12.61 11.46 -12.25
C GLY A 92 -13.72 10.74 -12.99
N THR A 93 -13.31 9.75 -13.77
CA THR A 93 -14.19 8.91 -14.58
C THR A 93 -14.37 7.56 -13.90
N GLU A 94 -15.62 7.09 -13.77
CA GLU A 94 -15.89 5.74 -13.27
C GLU A 94 -15.27 4.69 -14.20
N THR A 95 -14.56 3.73 -13.63
CA THR A 95 -13.96 2.61 -14.35
C THR A 95 -14.54 1.29 -13.88
N ALA A 96 -14.22 0.20 -14.59
CA ALA A 96 -14.66 -1.13 -14.18
C ALA A 96 -14.16 -1.46 -12.76
N ASN A 97 -15.03 -2.07 -11.95
CA ASN A 97 -14.75 -2.45 -10.57
C ASN A 97 -13.86 -3.72 -10.43
N THR A 98 -13.06 -4.03 -11.45
CA THR A 98 -12.23 -5.23 -11.53
C THR A 98 -11.25 -5.31 -10.35
N MET A 99 -10.49 -4.25 -10.06
CA MET A 99 -9.50 -4.26 -8.96
C MET A 99 -10.12 -4.51 -7.58
N PRO A 100 -11.11 -3.72 -7.10
CA PRO A 100 -11.69 -3.97 -5.79
C PRO A 100 -12.39 -5.33 -5.72
N THR A 101 -12.94 -5.84 -6.84
CA THR A 101 -13.54 -7.18 -6.88
C THR A 101 -12.49 -8.27 -6.65
N VAL A 102 -11.32 -8.19 -7.32
CA VAL A 102 -10.25 -9.18 -7.17
C VAL A 102 -9.66 -9.13 -5.76
N ILE A 103 -9.36 -7.93 -5.23
CA ILE A 103 -8.82 -7.76 -3.88
C ILE A 103 -9.77 -8.34 -2.83
N ARG A 104 -11.08 -8.12 -2.96
CA ARG A 104 -12.06 -8.69 -2.01
C ARG A 104 -12.33 -10.17 -2.20
N ALA A 105 -12.08 -10.73 -3.38
CA ALA A 105 -12.15 -12.18 -3.58
C ALA A 105 -11.03 -12.92 -2.85
N MET A 106 -9.92 -12.25 -2.51
CA MET A 106 -8.76 -12.81 -1.83
C MET A 106 -8.33 -11.94 -0.63
N PRO A 107 -9.11 -11.86 0.46
CA PRO A 107 -8.83 -10.96 1.58
C PRO A 107 -7.52 -11.31 2.34
N PHE A 108 -7.05 -12.55 2.21
CA PHE A 108 -5.78 -13.02 2.78
C PHE A 108 -4.79 -13.33 1.66
N ILE A 109 -4.29 -12.28 1.00
CA ILE A 109 -3.31 -12.43 -0.08
C ILE A 109 -2.04 -13.06 0.50
N PRO A 110 -1.47 -14.11 -0.13
CA PRO A 110 -0.15 -14.61 0.23
C PRO A 110 0.90 -13.49 0.28
N LEU A 111 1.94 -13.66 1.11
CA LEU A 111 2.99 -12.66 1.35
C LEU A 111 3.95 -12.49 0.14
N TYR A 112 3.41 -12.31 -1.06
CA TYR A 112 4.15 -11.98 -2.26
C TYR A 112 4.59 -10.51 -2.35
N PRO A 113 3.82 -9.54 -1.81
CA PRO A 113 4.22 -8.12 -1.80
C PRO A 113 5.37 -7.80 -0.85
N ILE A 114 6.38 -8.66 -0.73
CA ILE A 114 7.69 -8.33 -0.12
C ILE A 114 8.78 -8.16 -1.18
N LEU A 115 8.43 -8.38 -2.45
CA LEU A 115 9.18 -7.97 -3.63
C LEU A 115 8.24 -7.23 -4.59
N GLY A 116 8.83 -6.39 -5.44
CA GLY A 116 8.15 -5.72 -6.52
C GLY A 116 7.81 -6.63 -7.69
N PRO A 117 6.99 -6.12 -8.62
CA PRO A 117 6.55 -6.86 -9.78
C PRO A 117 7.69 -7.16 -10.78
N LYS A 118 8.90 -6.66 -10.61
CA LYS A 118 10.08 -7.09 -11.40
C LYS A 118 11.15 -7.74 -10.52
N GLY A 119 10.81 -8.14 -9.30
CA GLY A 119 11.76 -8.72 -8.35
C GLY A 119 12.59 -7.67 -7.61
N GLU A 120 12.25 -6.38 -7.74
CA GLU A 120 12.86 -5.32 -6.94
C GLU A 120 12.59 -5.56 -5.46
N ARG A 121 13.48 -5.11 -4.57
CA ARG A 121 13.09 -5.00 -3.17
C ARG A 121 12.00 -3.97 -3.03
N TRP A 122 11.07 -4.23 -2.12
CA TRP A 122 9.97 -3.34 -1.83
C TRP A 122 9.90 -3.04 -0.34
N VAL A 123 9.64 -1.80 0.01
CA VAL A 123 9.37 -1.43 1.39
C VAL A 123 8.35 -0.29 1.48
N PRO A 124 7.30 -0.44 2.30
CA PRO A 124 6.34 0.61 2.57
C PRO A 124 6.73 1.40 3.82
N GLN A 125 6.17 2.60 3.91
CA GLN A 125 5.95 3.34 5.15
C GLN A 125 4.57 3.94 5.07
N HIS A 126 3.91 4.16 6.20
CA HIS A 126 2.61 4.79 6.23
C HIS A 126 2.54 5.82 7.33
N GLY A 127 1.69 6.82 7.16
CA GLY A 127 1.31 7.74 8.21
C GLY A 127 -0.15 8.13 8.08
N LEU A 128 -0.78 8.22 9.25
CA LEU A 128 -2.14 8.68 9.45
C LEU A 128 -2.07 10.19 9.71
N ILE A 129 -2.59 10.99 8.79
CA ILE A 129 -2.52 12.45 8.84
C ILE A 129 -3.93 13.05 8.82
N PRO A 130 -4.19 14.17 9.54
CA PRO A 130 -5.42 14.93 9.37
C PRO A 130 -5.58 15.44 7.94
N PHE A 131 -6.81 15.48 7.42
CA PHE A 131 -7.07 15.97 6.05
C PHE A 131 -6.55 17.40 5.82
N SER A 132 -6.65 18.27 6.83
CA SER A 132 -6.15 19.66 6.79
C SER A 132 -4.63 19.76 6.62
N LYS A 133 -3.90 18.67 6.86
CA LYS A 133 -2.44 18.60 6.74
C LYS A 133 -1.94 17.85 5.50
N MET A 134 -2.85 17.26 4.73
CA MET A 134 -2.49 16.45 3.55
C MET A 134 -1.69 17.27 2.53
N GLN A 135 -2.14 18.48 2.20
CA GLN A 135 -1.48 19.31 1.19
C GLN A 135 -0.05 19.71 1.61
N GLU A 136 0.13 20.07 2.88
CA GLU A 136 1.45 20.40 3.45
C GLU A 136 2.39 19.20 3.40
N PHE A 137 1.92 18.02 3.82
CA PHE A 137 2.66 16.77 3.74
C PHE A 137 3.08 16.45 2.31
N TYR A 138 2.14 16.49 1.38
CA TYR A 138 2.37 16.15 -0.03
C TYR A 138 3.42 17.05 -0.66
N GLN A 139 3.38 18.37 -0.40
CA GLN A 139 4.37 19.32 -0.91
C GLN A 139 5.78 19.01 -0.39
N LYS A 140 5.94 18.79 0.92
CA LYS A 140 7.22 18.41 1.53
C LYS A 140 7.75 17.09 0.95
N LEU A 141 6.86 16.12 0.74
CA LEU A 141 7.22 14.82 0.17
C LEU A 141 7.67 14.94 -1.30
N GLN A 142 6.95 15.71 -2.14
CA GLN A 142 7.35 15.93 -3.53
C GLN A 142 8.66 16.70 -3.62
N GLN A 143 8.89 17.68 -2.74
CA GLN A 143 10.17 18.39 -2.66
C GLN A 143 11.32 17.41 -2.34
N LEU A 144 11.15 16.55 -1.33
CA LEU A 144 12.15 15.53 -0.99
C LEU A 144 12.47 14.64 -2.20
N TYR A 145 11.46 14.22 -2.97
CA TYR A 145 11.68 13.43 -4.17
C TYR A 145 12.38 14.20 -5.28
N ALA A 146 12.01 15.46 -5.52
CA ALA A 146 12.63 16.30 -6.53
C ALA A 146 14.13 16.52 -6.24
N GLU A 147 14.47 16.87 -5.00
CA GLU A 147 15.85 17.07 -4.54
C GLU A 147 16.72 15.81 -4.67
N ASN A 148 16.11 14.62 -4.63
CA ASN A 148 16.82 13.35 -4.68
C ASN A 148 16.64 12.59 -6.01
N ALA A 149 15.98 13.17 -7.00
CA ALA A 149 15.63 12.49 -8.26
C ALA A 149 16.85 11.90 -8.98
N GLY A 150 17.96 12.65 -9.07
CA GLY A 150 19.20 12.17 -9.68
C GLY A 150 19.84 11.01 -8.92
N ARG A 151 19.85 11.09 -7.58
CA ARG A 151 20.36 10.01 -6.70
C ARG A 151 19.52 8.75 -6.84
N MET A 152 18.20 8.91 -6.85
CA MET A 152 17.25 7.81 -7.02
C MET A 152 17.41 7.13 -8.37
N SER A 153 17.53 7.90 -9.46
CA SER A 153 17.75 7.36 -10.80
C SER A 153 19.07 6.57 -10.88
N LYS A 154 20.18 7.14 -10.40
CA LYS A 154 21.49 6.47 -10.39
C LYS A 154 21.47 5.18 -9.57
N ALA A 155 20.84 5.21 -8.40
CA ALA A 155 20.74 4.07 -7.49
C ALA A 155 19.61 3.09 -7.84
N LYS A 156 18.91 3.30 -8.97
CA LYS A 156 17.77 2.48 -9.44
C LYS A 156 16.67 2.33 -8.40
N VAL A 157 16.36 3.44 -7.72
CA VAL A 157 15.27 3.55 -6.75
C VAL A 157 14.08 4.23 -7.41
N GLU A 158 12.93 3.59 -7.32
CA GLU A 158 11.65 4.13 -7.75
C GLU A 158 10.73 4.34 -6.54
N LYS A 159 9.77 5.25 -6.69
CA LYS A 159 8.76 5.56 -5.67
C LYS A 159 7.37 5.20 -6.14
N GLY A 160 6.50 4.84 -5.21
CA GLY A 160 5.06 4.72 -5.41
C GLY A 160 4.31 5.21 -4.17
N ALA A 161 2.98 5.20 -4.21
CA ALA A 161 2.18 5.51 -3.04
C ALA A 161 0.78 4.91 -3.06
N MET A 162 0.36 4.46 -1.89
CA MET A 162 -0.98 3.95 -1.60
C MET A 162 -1.72 4.92 -0.67
N TYR A 163 -3.03 4.97 -0.80
CA TYR A 163 -3.87 5.89 -0.05
C TYR A 163 -5.08 5.19 0.54
N MET A 164 -5.54 5.65 1.68
CA MET A 164 -6.83 5.25 2.25
C MET A 164 -7.39 6.39 3.09
N THR A 165 -8.71 6.54 3.11
CA THR A 165 -9.39 7.38 4.11
C THR A 165 -9.91 6.52 5.24
N ILE A 166 -9.70 6.96 6.48
CA ILE A 166 -10.20 6.30 7.68
C ILE A 166 -11.23 7.23 8.31
N ASN A 167 -12.50 6.84 8.14
CA ASN A 167 -13.64 7.69 8.49
C ASN A 167 -13.52 9.08 7.82
N THR A 168 -14.17 10.10 8.36
CA THR A 168 -14.15 11.48 7.90
C THR A 168 -13.01 12.32 8.48
N HIS A 169 -12.07 11.70 9.22
CA HIS A 169 -11.11 12.43 10.05
C HIS A 169 -9.65 12.24 9.63
N VAL A 170 -9.30 11.07 9.07
CA VAL A 170 -7.90 10.69 8.86
C VAL A 170 -7.67 10.23 7.43
N PHE A 171 -6.56 10.69 6.85
CA PHE A 171 -6.02 10.21 5.60
C PHE A 171 -4.78 9.37 5.89
N LEU A 172 -4.78 8.11 5.45
CA LEU A 172 -3.60 7.26 5.42
C LEU A 172 -2.88 7.50 4.10
N TYR A 173 -1.62 7.93 4.19
CA TYR A 173 -0.71 8.00 3.06
C TYR A 173 0.40 6.97 3.27
N GLU A 174 0.62 6.10 2.29
CA GLU A 174 1.65 5.06 2.33
C GLU A 174 2.67 5.25 1.20
N PRO A 175 3.78 6.00 1.42
CA PRO A 175 4.86 6.06 0.46
C PRO A 175 5.61 4.72 0.42
N VAL A 176 5.95 4.27 -0.78
CA VAL A 176 6.70 3.02 -0.97
C VAL A 176 7.94 3.27 -1.83
N PHE A 177 8.96 2.44 -1.61
CA PHE A 177 10.13 2.37 -2.48
C PHE A 177 10.25 0.99 -3.13
N TYR A 178 10.62 1.00 -4.40
CA TYR A 178 11.12 -0.14 -5.16
C TYR A 178 12.58 0.10 -5.50
N TRP A 179 13.45 -0.89 -5.40
CA TRP A 179 14.81 -0.74 -5.92
C TRP A 179 15.43 -2.07 -6.33
N GLU A 180 16.22 -2.03 -7.40
CA GLU A 180 17.02 -3.18 -7.82
C GLU A 180 18.08 -3.48 -6.76
N ASP A 181 18.02 -4.65 -6.13
CA ASP A 181 18.97 -5.12 -5.12
C ASP A 181 18.84 -6.63 -4.94
N ASP A 182 19.87 -7.26 -4.38
CA ASP A 182 19.92 -8.72 -4.19
C ASP A 182 18.83 -9.20 -3.22
N ARG A 183 18.42 -10.47 -3.33
CA ARG A 183 17.43 -11.03 -2.41
C ARG A 183 18.10 -11.46 -1.11
N THR A 184 17.64 -10.91 0.02
CA THR A 184 18.04 -11.41 1.36
C THR A 184 17.55 -12.85 1.63
N PRO A 185 18.12 -13.55 2.64
CA PRO A 185 17.59 -14.82 3.13
C PRO A 185 16.12 -14.77 3.54
N PHE A 186 15.62 -13.60 3.97
CA PHE A 186 14.20 -13.41 4.30
C PHE A 186 13.31 -13.66 3.07
N HIS A 187 13.63 -13.09 1.91
CA HIS A 187 12.82 -13.34 0.70
C HIS A 187 12.86 -14.81 0.28
N LYS A 188 14.04 -15.44 0.32
CA LYS A 188 14.23 -16.85 -0.05
C LYS A 188 13.49 -17.82 0.89
N ARG A 189 13.26 -17.43 2.15
CA ARG A 189 12.54 -18.23 3.14
C ARG A 189 11.03 -18.11 3.01
N PHE A 190 10.50 -16.93 2.70
CA PHE A 190 9.06 -16.66 2.75
C PHE A 190 8.37 -16.71 1.39
N LEU A 191 9.11 -16.64 0.29
CA LEU A 191 8.55 -16.78 -1.06
C LEU A 191 8.81 -18.19 -1.62
N PRO A 192 7.81 -18.83 -2.25
CA PRO A 192 8.00 -20.09 -2.94
C PRO A 192 9.10 -19.99 -4.00
N LYS A 193 9.90 -21.04 -4.15
CA LYS A 193 11.02 -21.05 -5.09
C LYS A 193 10.54 -20.86 -6.53
N GLU A 194 9.45 -21.52 -6.89
CA GLU A 194 8.85 -21.48 -8.22
C GLU A 194 8.41 -20.06 -8.58
N TYR A 195 7.91 -19.30 -7.59
CA TYR A 195 7.62 -17.88 -7.77
C TYR A 195 8.90 -17.07 -7.98
N LEU A 196 9.92 -17.28 -7.14
CA LEU A 196 11.21 -16.58 -7.24
C LEU A 196 11.94 -16.82 -8.56
N ASP A 197 11.81 -18.02 -9.13
CA ASP A 197 12.40 -18.40 -10.42
C ASP A 197 11.76 -17.63 -11.59
N THR A 198 10.53 -17.12 -11.42
CA THR A 198 9.86 -16.27 -12.43
C THR A 198 10.34 -14.82 -12.43
N LEU A 199 11.14 -14.42 -11.44
CA LEU A 199 11.52 -13.04 -11.20
C LEU A 199 12.99 -12.77 -11.60
N PRO A 200 13.29 -11.61 -12.19
CA PRO A 200 14.67 -11.14 -12.32
C PRO A 200 15.40 -11.12 -10.98
N GLU A 201 16.67 -11.50 -11.00
CA GLU A 201 17.59 -11.33 -9.87
C GLU A 201 18.55 -10.19 -10.18
N TYR A 202 18.80 -9.36 -9.16
CA TYR A 202 19.64 -8.18 -9.26
C TYR A 202 20.92 -8.34 -8.43
N PRO A 203 22.04 -7.72 -8.83
CA PRO A 203 23.23 -7.67 -8.01
C PRO A 203 22.98 -6.85 -6.73
N ALA A 204 23.84 -7.04 -5.73
CA ALA A 204 23.79 -6.25 -4.51
C ALA A 204 23.98 -4.75 -4.82
N ASN A 205 23.08 -3.92 -4.29
CA ASN A 205 23.03 -2.47 -4.49
C ASN A 205 23.12 -1.75 -3.14
N PRO A 206 24.33 -1.65 -2.55
CA PRO A 206 24.53 -0.98 -1.26
C PRO A 206 24.18 0.52 -1.31
N GLU A 207 24.38 1.19 -2.45
CA GLU A 207 24.03 2.61 -2.64
C GLU A 207 22.51 2.81 -2.56
N GLY A 208 21.74 1.98 -3.28
CA GLY A 208 20.27 1.96 -3.21
C GLY A 208 19.74 1.67 -1.81
N ARG A 209 20.32 0.68 -1.11
CA ARG A 209 19.94 0.39 0.29
C ARG A 209 20.16 1.56 1.23
N ALA A 210 21.31 2.22 1.12
CA ALA A 210 21.65 3.37 1.95
C ALA A 210 20.70 4.54 1.64
N LEU A 211 20.45 4.81 0.36
CA LEU A 211 19.54 5.87 -0.08
C LEU A 211 18.11 5.62 0.39
N VAL A 212 17.57 4.41 0.22
CA VAL A 212 16.23 4.06 0.69
C VAL A 212 16.14 4.23 2.21
N ARG A 213 17.15 3.80 2.97
CA ARG A 213 17.17 4.01 4.44
C ARG A 213 17.13 5.49 4.81
N GLU A 214 17.94 6.31 4.14
CA GLU A 214 17.98 7.76 4.34
C GLU A 214 16.63 8.42 4.02
N LEU A 215 16.08 8.17 2.83
CA LEU A 215 14.82 8.78 2.40
C LEU A 215 13.67 8.36 3.29
N ARG A 216 13.63 7.10 3.74
CA ARG A 216 12.63 6.63 4.70
C ARG A 216 12.69 7.38 6.03
N ALA A 217 13.89 7.67 6.54
CA ALA A 217 14.06 8.47 7.75
C ALA A 217 13.55 9.91 7.54
N LYS A 218 13.88 10.54 6.42
CA LYS A 218 13.38 11.88 6.06
C LYS A 218 11.86 11.92 5.90
N ILE A 219 11.26 10.88 5.33
CA ILE A 219 9.79 10.75 5.24
C ILE A 219 9.16 10.65 6.63
N ASN A 220 9.76 9.92 7.57
CA ASN A 220 9.30 9.88 8.96
C ASN A 220 9.38 11.27 9.62
N ASP A 221 10.43 12.03 9.34
CA ASP A 221 10.55 13.41 9.82
C ASP A 221 9.42 14.29 9.25
N ILE A 222 9.14 14.17 7.95
CA ILE A 222 8.02 14.90 7.31
C ILE A 222 6.69 14.52 7.97
N PHE A 223 6.41 13.23 8.20
CA PHE A 223 5.21 12.81 8.94
C PHE A 223 5.14 13.47 10.31
N ALA A 224 6.24 13.50 11.06
CA ALA A 224 6.27 14.14 12.38
C ALA A 224 5.95 15.64 12.31
N THR A 225 6.42 16.37 11.27
CA THR A 225 6.13 17.81 11.11
C THR A 225 4.64 18.13 10.92
N VAL A 226 3.86 17.18 10.42
CA VAL A 226 2.41 17.36 10.18
C VAL A 226 1.54 16.66 11.21
N GLY A 227 2.13 16.16 12.30
CA GLY A 227 1.41 15.42 13.34
C GLY A 227 0.97 14.01 12.92
N GLY A 228 1.64 13.43 11.93
CA GLY A 228 1.36 12.09 11.44
C GLY A 228 1.61 11.02 12.50
N VAL A 229 0.73 10.04 12.58
CA VAL A 229 0.85 8.89 13.49
C VAL A 229 1.01 7.59 12.73
N HIS A 230 1.67 6.61 13.34
CA HIS A 230 2.04 5.35 12.69
C HIS A 230 1.39 4.17 13.40
N MET A 231 1.05 3.15 12.62
CA MET A 231 0.70 1.81 13.12
C MET A 231 1.94 0.92 13.00
N GLN A 232 1.95 -0.22 13.70
CA GLN A 232 3.04 -1.22 13.56
C GLN A 232 4.44 -0.60 13.73
N VAL A 233 4.63 0.19 14.79
CA VAL A 233 5.78 1.08 14.94
C VAL A 233 7.14 0.34 14.83
N GLY A 234 7.25 -0.80 15.52
CA GLY A 234 8.45 -1.64 15.49
C GLY A 234 9.71 -0.83 15.79
N LYS A 235 10.71 -0.94 14.90
CA LYS A 235 11.99 -0.19 14.96
C LYS A 235 12.07 0.93 13.92
N SER A 236 11.08 1.00 13.03
CA SER A 236 11.13 1.87 11.84
C SER A 236 10.69 3.30 12.14
N TYR A 237 9.76 3.48 13.08
CA TYR A 237 9.24 4.80 13.43
C TYR A 237 9.70 5.23 14.82
N PRO A 238 10.00 6.52 15.03
CA PRO A 238 10.63 7.02 16.26
C PRO A 238 9.59 7.20 17.40
N TYR A 239 9.02 6.11 17.91
CA TYR A 239 7.93 6.13 18.90
C TYR A 239 8.15 7.03 20.14
N MET A 240 9.40 7.08 20.61
CA MET A 240 9.79 7.86 21.78
C MET A 240 10.00 9.35 21.49
N ARG A 241 10.25 9.73 20.22
CA ARG A 241 10.50 11.12 19.86
C ARG A 241 9.23 11.93 20.01
N GLY A 242 9.30 13.04 20.75
CA GLY A 242 8.15 13.90 21.02
C GLY A 242 7.13 13.32 22.00
N ARG A 243 7.40 12.16 22.63
CA ARG A 243 6.54 11.61 23.66
C ARG A 243 6.63 12.45 24.94
N ASN A 244 5.53 12.56 25.67
CA ASN A 244 5.54 13.12 27.03
C ASN A 244 6.64 12.43 27.88
N PRO A 245 7.51 13.19 28.57
CA PRO A 245 8.63 12.63 29.33
C PRO A 245 8.23 11.57 30.36
N GLU A 246 7.13 11.78 31.08
CA GLU A 246 6.63 10.86 32.12
C GLU A 246 6.12 9.55 31.51
N ALA A 247 5.39 9.64 30.40
CA ALA A 247 4.96 8.46 29.66
C ALA A 247 6.15 7.66 29.09
N ALA A 248 7.17 8.36 28.58
CA ALA A 248 8.40 7.73 28.11
C ALA A 248 9.19 7.07 29.25
N ARG A 249 9.22 7.69 30.45
CA ARG A 249 9.84 7.12 31.66
C ARG A 249 9.13 5.82 32.05
N LEU A 250 7.81 5.85 32.21
CA LEU A 250 7.01 4.68 32.58
C LEU A 250 7.25 3.48 31.65
N LEU A 251 7.34 3.72 30.34
CA LEU A 251 7.61 2.68 29.36
C LEU A 251 9.01 2.06 29.51
N ARG A 252 10.03 2.88 29.80
CA ARG A 252 11.39 2.38 30.06
C ARG A 252 11.47 1.60 31.36
N GLU A 253 10.84 2.09 32.42
CA GLU A 253 10.77 1.41 33.72
C GLU A 253 10.07 0.06 33.59
N LEU A 254 8.94 0.00 32.88
CA LEU A 254 8.23 -1.25 32.59
C LEU A 254 9.11 -2.23 31.79
N LYS A 255 9.80 -1.76 30.74
CA LYS A 255 10.73 -2.58 29.98
C LYS A 255 11.83 -3.15 30.88
N GLN A 256 12.42 -2.33 31.73
CA GLN A 256 13.48 -2.75 32.65
C GLN A 256 12.97 -3.74 33.70
N SER A 257 11.74 -3.61 34.18
CA SER A 257 11.19 -4.51 35.19
C SER A 257 10.87 -5.90 34.63
N VAL A 258 10.41 -5.99 33.39
CA VAL A 258 9.99 -7.28 32.77
C VAL A 258 11.06 -7.91 31.88
N ASP A 259 12.05 -7.14 31.43
CA ASP A 259 13.18 -7.60 30.62
C ASP A 259 14.49 -6.87 31.00
N PRO A 260 15.01 -7.11 32.23
CA PRO A 260 16.16 -6.39 32.78
C PRO A 260 17.46 -6.61 32.02
N LYS A 261 17.55 -7.69 31.23
CA LYS A 261 18.71 -8.03 30.39
C LYS A 261 18.55 -7.55 28.95
N ASN A 262 17.44 -6.87 28.63
CA ASN A 262 17.08 -6.42 27.29
C ASN A 262 17.26 -7.50 26.22
N LEU A 263 16.66 -8.67 26.42
CA LEU A 263 16.73 -9.79 25.47
C LEU A 263 15.57 -9.78 24.48
N MET A 264 14.42 -9.24 24.88
CA MET A 264 13.18 -9.26 24.11
C MET A 264 13.11 -8.09 23.14
N ASN A 265 13.55 -8.34 21.90
CA ASN A 265 13.49 -7.43 20.75
C ASN A 265 14.07 -6.01 20.99
N PRO A 266 15.39 -5.88 21.28
CA PRO A 266 16.02 -4.59 21.56
C PRO A 266 15.86 -3.56 20.44
N GLY A 267 15.62 -2.31 20.82
CA GLY A 267 15.41 -1.16 19.95
C GLY A 267 13.96 -1.00 19.46
N ALA A 268 13.07 -1.98 19.70
CA ALA A 268 11.66 -1.84 19.37
C ALA A 268 11.03 -0.74 20.22
N LEU A 269 10.25 0.15 19.59
CA LEU A 269 9.71 1.36 20.22
C LEU A 269 10.78 2.31 20.75
N GLY A 270 12.07 2.12 20.46
CA GLY A 270 13.17 2.87 21.08
C GLY A 270 13.47 2.45 22.54
N LEU A 271 13.12 1.21 22.90
CA LEU A 271 13.36 0.57 24.20
C LEU A 271 14.44 -0.52 24.12
#